data_AF-A0A971NRU4-F1
#
_entry.id   AF-A0A971NRU4-F1
#
_cell.length_a   1.000
_cell.length_b   1.000
_cell.length_c   1.000
_cell.angle_alpha   90.00
_cell.angle_beta   90.00
_cell.angle_gamma   90.00
#
_symmetry.space_group_name_H-M   'P 1'
#
loop_
_entity.id
_entity.type
_entity.pdbx_description
1 polymer ?
#
loop_
_entity_poly.entity_id
_entity_poly.type
_entity_poly.pdbx_seq_one_letter_code
_entity_poly.pdbx_strand_id
1 'polypeptide(L)' 'MKKAKRYSEVLKELEDTLEKMNRGEIPIDELQNAVKEAAGKIQYLRQILRSTQAEVTKILKEIEEGSPEENG' A
#
# COMPACT_ATOMS: atom_id res chain seq x y z
N MET A 1 1.66 16.84 14.35
CA MET A 1 1.67 16.10 13.06
C MET A 1 1.18 14.68 13.30
N LYS A 2 0.14 14.21 12.59
CA LYS A 2 -0.25 12.78 12.63
C LYS A 2 0.85 11.98 11.91
N LYS A 3 1.39 10.95 12.56
CA LYS A 3 2.33 10.02 11.92
C LYS A 3 1.60 9.31 10.77
N ALA A 4 2.27 9.18 9.62
CA ALA A 4 1.76 8.34 8.54
C ALA A 4 1.61 6.91 9.08
N LYS A 5 0.45 6.28 8.85
CA LYS A 5 0.22 4.89 9.25
C LYS A 5 1.13 3.95 8.45
N ARG A 6 1.50 2.81 9.01
CA ARG A 6 2.31 1.82 8.29
C ARG A 6 1.44 1.06 7.27
N TYR A 7 2.06 0.57 6.19
CA TYR A 7 1.38 -0.25 5.17
C TYR A 7 0.58 -1.41 5.80
N SER A 8 1.21 -2.18 6.68
CA SER A 8 0.60 -3.34 7.34
C SER A 8 -0.60 -2.98 8.22
N GLU A 9 -0.58 -1.81 8.85
CA GLU A 9 -1.70 -1.33 9.68
C GLU A 9 -2.90 -0.97 8.80
N VAL A 10 -2.65 -0.24 7.71
CA VAL A 10 -3.71 0.15 6.76
C VAL A 10 -4.27 -1.05 6.00
N LEU A 11 -3.43 -2.04 5.68
CA LEU A 11 -3.86 -3.29 5.08
C LEU A 11 -4.81 -4.05 6.01
N LYS A 12 -4.42 -4.21 7.29
CA LYS A 12 -5.29 -4.85 8.28
C LYS A 12 -6.63 -4.12 8.43
N GLU A 13 -6.61 -2.79 8.51
CA GLU A 13 -7.84 -1.99 8.57
C GLU A 13 -8.73 -2.17 7.33
N LEU A 14 -8.15 -2.38 6.16
CA LEU A 14 -8.88 -2.67 4.93
C LEU A 14 -9.48 -4.08 4.97
N GLU A 15 -8.71 -5.08 5.36
CA GLU A 15 -9.17 -6.48 5.51
C GLU A 15 -10.34 -6.57 6.49
N ASP A 16 -10.24 -5.95 7.66
CA ASP A 16 -11.31 -5.90 8.66
C ASP A 16 -12.57 -5.23 8.10
N THR A 17 -12.41 -4.19 7.27
CA THR A 17 -13.54 -3.49 6.63
C THR A 17 -14.23 -4.40 5.61
N LEU A 18 -13.45 -5.11 4.79
CA LEU A 18 -13.97 -6.04 3.77
C LEU A 18 -14.65 -7.25 4.40
N GLU A 19 -14.13 -7.76 5.52
CA GLU A 19 -14.76 -8.86 6.23
C GLU A 19 -16.17 -8.47 6.73
N LYS A 20 -16.30 -7.29 7.34
CA LYS A 20 -17.61 -6.76 7.79
C LYS A 20 -18.58 -6.55 6.62
N MET A 21 -18.09 -6.01 5.49
CA MET A 21 -18.90 -5.88 4.27
C MET A 21 -19.40 -7.24 3.79
N ASN A 22 -18.51 -8.24 3.74
CA ASN A 22 -18.84 -9.57 3.24
C ASN A 22 -19.84 -10.31 4.14
N ARG A 23 -19.78 -10.07 5.46
CA ARG A 23 -20.75 -10.61 6.43
C ARG A 23 -22.08 -9.85 6.45
N GLY A 24 -22.19 -8.73 5.74
CA GLY A 24 -23.38 -7.88 5.78
C GLY A 24 -23.55 -7.13 7.11
N GLU A 25 -22.46 -6.92 7.85
CA GLU A 25 -22.45 -6.27 9.16
C GLU A 25 -22.35 -4.73 9.06
N ILE A 26 -22.18 -4.20 7.85
CA ILE A 26 -22.19 -2.75 7.61
C ILE A 26 -23.62 -2.30 7.31
N PRO A 27 -24.20 -1.39 8.12
CA PRO A 27 -25.52 -0.81 7.84
C PRO A 27 -25.57 -0.19 6.44
N ILE A 28 -26.71 -0.32 5.75
CA ILE A 28 -26.86 0.17 4.37
C ILE A 28 -26.57 1.67 4.25
N ASP A 29 -26.95 2.46 5.25
CA ASP A 29 -26.72 3.91 5.31
C ASP A 29 -25.23 4.26 5.47
N GLU A 30 -24.43 3.34 6.01
CA GLU A 30 -22.98 3.50 6.20
C GLU A 30 -22.16 2.88 5.06
N LEU A 31 -22.76 2.00 4.27
CA LEU A 31 -22.07 1.23 3.23
C LEU A 31 -21.34 2.14 2.23
N GLN A 32 -21.98 3.25 1.83
CA GLN A 32 -21.35 4.21 0.92
C GLN A 32 -20.05 4.80 1.51
N ASN A 33 -20.05 5.14 2.80
CA ASN A 33 -18.86 5.68 3.46
C ASN A 33 -17.79 4.60 3.63
N ALA A 34 -18.18 3.39 4.04
CA ALA A 34 -17.25 2.28 4.19
C ALA A 34 -16.54 1.96 2.85
N VAL A 35 -17.26 2.00 1.72
CA VAL A 35 -16.68 1.83 0.38
C VAL A 35 -15.70 2.95 0.03
N LYS A 36 -16.04 4.21 0.32
CA LYS A 36 -15.13 5.35 0.08
C LYS A 36 -13.85 5.24 0.90
N GLU A 37 -13.95 4.86 2.17
CA GLU A 37 -12.78 4.65 3.03
C GLU A 37 -11.92 3.50 2.52
N ALA A 38 -12.52 2.37 2.14
CA ALA A 38 -11.80 1.25 1.54
C ALA A 38 -11.07 1.67 0.27
N ALA A 39 -11.71 2.44 -0.61
CA ALA A 39 -11.08 2.98 -1.82
C ALA A 39 -9.87 3.87 -1.49
N GLY A 40 -9.99 4.74 -0.48
CA GLY A 40 -8.88 5.56 0.01
C GLY A 40 -7.71 4.73 0.55
N LYS A 41 -8.00 3.68 1.33
CA LYS A 41 -6.98 2.74 1.84
C LYS A 41 -6.28 2.02 0.67
N ILE A 42 -7.03 1.55 -0.32
CA ILE A 42 -6.46 0.91 -1.53
C ILE A 42 -5.53 1.87 -2.29
N GLN A 43 -5.94 3.13 -2.48
CA GLN A 43 -5.11 4.14 -3.14
C GLN A 43 -3.79 4.36 -2.38
N TYR A 44 -3.86 4.50 -1.05
CA TYR A 44 -2.69 4.64 -0.20
C TYR A 44 -1.74 3.44 -0.30
N LEU A 45 -2.25 2.22 -0.17
CA LEU A 45 -1.45 0.99 -0.27
C LEU A 45 -0.77 0.89 -1.64
N ARG A 46 -1.48 1.22 -2.73
CA ARG A 46 -0.92 1.25 -4.08
C ARG A 46 0.21 2.28 -4.22
N GLN A 47 0.08 3.45 -3.58
CA GLN A 47 1.12 4.46 -3.59
C GLN A 47 2.40 3.95 -2.91
N ILE A 48 2.28 3.33 -1.73
CA ILE A 48 3.42 2.74 -1.02
C ILE A 48 4.11 1.66 -1.85
N LEU A 49 3.35 0.74 -2.45
CA LEU A 49 3.92 -0.30 -3.32
C LEU A 49 4.70 0.30 -4.49
N ARG A 50 4.16 1.35 -5.13
CA ARG A 50 4.84 2.04 -6.24
C ARG A 50 6.13 2.73 -5.79
N SER A 51 6.12 3.41 -4.64
CA SER A 51 7.34 4.04 -4.12
C SER A 51 8.39 3.00 -3.76
N THR A 52 8.00 1.90 -3.11
CA THR A 52 8.92 0.82 -2.76
C THR A 52 9.50 0.16 -4.00
N GLN A 53 8.68 -0.12 -5.02
CA GLN A 53 9.17 -0.66 -6.29
C GLN A 53 10.18 0.27 -6.95
N ALA A 54 9.91 1.58 -6.98
CA ALA A 54 10.82 2.57 -7.56
C ALA A 54 12.17 2.61 -6.82
N GLU A 55 12.15 2.56 -5.48
CA GLU A 55 13.34 2.56 -4.64
C GLU A 55 14.17 1.29 -4.83
N VAL A 56 13.54 0.11 -4.83
CA VAL A 56 14.23 -1.16 -5.11
C VAL A 56 14.84 -1.14 -6.51
N THR A 57 14.12 -0.65 -7.51
CA THR A 57 14.62 -0.54 -8.89
C THR A 57 15.84 0.38 -8.96
N LYS A 58 15.84 1.49 -8.22
CA LYS A 58 16.98 2.40 -8.15
C LYS A 58 18.21 1.72 -7.53
N ILE A 59 18.02 1.02 -6.41
CA ILE A 59 19.09 0.29 -5.73
C ILE A 59 19.71 -0.77 -6.65
N LEU A 60 18.88 -1.54 -7.38
CA LEU A 60 19.37 -2.56 -8.32
C LEU A 60 20.21 -1.93 -9.44
N LYS A 61 19.77 -0.80 -10.01
CA LYS A 61 20.55 -0.07 -11.02
C LYS A 61 21.87 0.44 -10.47
N GLU A 62 21.87 0.99 -9.25
CA GLU A 62 23.10 1.47 -8.61
C GLU A 62 24.11 0.33 -8.36
N ILE A 63 23.63 -0.90 -8.13
CA ILE A 63 24.49 -2.09 -8.00
C ILE A 63 25.04 -2.53 -9.36
N GLU A 64 24.22 -2.50 -10.41
CA GLU A 64 24.63 -2.84 -11.78
C GLU A 64 25.65 -1.83 -12.33
N GLU A 65 25.37 -0.53 -12.18
CA GLU A 65 26.23 0.57 -12.64
C GLU A 65 27.47 0.78 -11.74
N GLY A 66 27.39 0.39 -10.47
CA GLY A 66 28.47 0.45 -9.49
C GLY A 66 29.41 -0.75 -9.49
N SER A 67 29.24 -1.69 -10.42
CA SER A 67 30.21 -2.75 -10.68
C SER A 67 31.30 -2.19 -11.60
N PRO A 68 32.51 -1.84 -11.10
CA PRO A 68 33.62 -1.57 -11.99
C PRO A 68 33.88 -2.85 -12.78
N GLU A 69 33.85 -2.72 -14.10
CA GLU A 69 34.43 -3.71 -15.01
C GLU A 69 35.91 -3.88 -14.64
N GLU A 70 36.21 -4.78 -13.70
CA GLU A 70 37.42 -5.60 -13.83
C GLU A 70 37.19 -6.45 -15.08
N ASN A 71 37.78 -6.03 -16.20
CA ASN A 71 38.67 -6.83 -17.05
C ASN A 71 38.83 -6.22 -18.46
N GLY A 72 40.07 -5.85 -18.78
CA GLY A 72 40.69 -6.11 -20.09
C GLY A 72 40.62 -5.01 -21.14
#